data_AF-G5QCR6-F1
#
_entry.id   AF-G5QCR6-F1
#
_cell.length_a   1.000
_cell.length_b   1.000
_cell.length_c   1.000
_cell.angle_alpha   90.00
_cell.angle_beta   90.00
_cell.angle_gamma   90.00
#
_symmetry.space_group_name_H-M   'P 1'
#
loop_
_entity.id
_entity.type
_entity.pdbx_description
1 polymer ?
#
loop_
_entity_poly.entity_id
_entity_poly.type
_entity_poly.pdbx_seq_one_letter_code
_entity_poly.pdbx_strand_id
1 'polypeptide(L)'
;MRLPELSSDGARLNYLRKINPYVFEELLLLALEKQGLDVIRNHSYSGDGGVDGQVFIDGKRWLIQAKRYRRSISPQHVREFGELLAREGCCGFFIHTGRTGHMSRSVCSASPRLFIISGQRLLDLLSGGLTGCETRQTVCRKR
;
A
#
# COMPACT_ATOMS: atom_id res chain seq x y z
N MET A 1 -8.04 16.98 1.14
CA MET A 1 -7.14 16.97 2.31
C MET A 1 -5.71 17.16 1.85
N ARG A 2 -5.06 18.25 2.28
CA ARG A 2 -3.60 18.39 2.25
C ARG A 2 -3.10 17.77 3.56
N LEU A 3 -2.05 16.95 3.53
CA LEU A 3 -1.33 16.68 4.78
C LEU A 3 -0.93 18.04 5.39
N PRO A 4 -1.05 18.23 6.72
CA PRO A 4 -0.49 19.42 7.33
C PRO A 4 0.98 19.54 6.91
N GLU A 5 1.49 20.76 6.73
CA GLU A 5 2.91 21.03 6.45
C GLU A 5 3.75 20.65 7.67
N LEU A 6 3.83 19.35 7.92
CA LEU A 6 4.64 18.74 8.95
C LEU A 6 6.06 18.76 8.41
N SER A 7 6.94 19.39 9.19
CA SER A 7 8.31 19.76 8.84
C SER A 7 9.27 18.60 8.59
N SER A 8 8.87 17.35 8.89
CA SER A 8 9.68 16.16 8.61
C SER A 8 8.85 14.94 8.23
N ASP A 9 9.44 14.04 7.46
CA ASP A 9 8.86 12.74 7.08
C ASP A 9 8.48 11.88 8.29
N GLY A 10 9.28 11.96 9.35
CA GLY A 10 8.99 11.31 10.63
C GLY A 10 7.70 11.82 11.29
N ALA A 11 7.46 13.14 11.26
CA ALA A 11 6.23 13.73 11.78
C ALA A 11 5.00 13.31 10.97
N ARG A 12 5.12 13.27 9.64
CA ARG A 12 4.05 12.82 8.73
C ARG A 12 3.68 11.35 8.98
N LEU A 13 4.67 10.46 9.09
CA LEU A 13 4.42 9.06 9.43
C LEU A 13 3.80 8.89 10.82
N ASN A 14 4.21 9.69 11.80
CA ASN A 14 3.60 9.65 13.13
C ASN A 14 2.15 10.12 13.13
N TYR A 15 1.79 11.10 12.29
CA TYR A 15 0.40 11.50 12.09
C TYR A 15 -0.42 10.36 11.48
N LEU A 16 0.08 9.71 10.42
CA LEU A 16 -0.60 8.57 9.78
C LEU A 16 -0.82 7.39 10.75
N ARG A 17 0.03 7.22 11.77
CA ARG A 17 -0.17 6.20 12.81
C ARG A 17 -1.28 6.54 13.80
N LYS A 18 -1.72 7.79 13.88
CA LYS A 18 -2.75 8.29 14.83
C LYS A 18 -4.14 8.36 14.21
N ILE A 19 -4.26 8.47 12.89
CA ILE A 19 -5.56 8.51 12.21
C ILE A 19 -6.26 7.15 12.27
N ASN A 20 -7.58 7.17 12.06
CA ASN A 20 -8.40 5.97 11.98
C ASN A 20 -7.90 5.07 10.83
N PRO A 21 -7.79 3.74 11.03
CA PRO A 21 -7.40 2.79 9.97
C PRO A 21 -8.15 2.96 8.65
N TYR A 22 -9.46 3.18 8.71
CA TYR A 22 -10.33 3.33 7.54
C TYR A 22 -10.08 4.65 6.81
N VAL A 23 -9.75 5.71 7.56
CA VAL A 23 -9.31 6.97 6.97
C VAL A 23 -7.95 6.80 6.30
N PHE A 24 -7.05 5.98 6.86
CA PHE A 24 -5.77 5.67 6.24
C PHE A 24 -5.94 4.90 4.92
N GLU A 25 -6.80 3.88 4.90
CA GLU A 25 -7.16 3.12 3.70
C GLU A 25 -7.71 4.05 2.61
N GLU A 26 -8.73 4.85 2.93
CA GLU A 26 -9.34 5.78 1.97
C GLU A 26 -8.35 6.84 1.47
N LEU A 27 -7.47 7.35 2.33
CA LEU A 27 -6.42 8.30 1.93
C LEU A 27 -5.48 7.71 0.86
N LEU A 28 -5.18 6.41 0.93
CA LEU A 28 -4.33 5.74 -0.04
C LEU A 28 -5.03 5.54 -1.37
N LEU A 29 -6.28 5.09 -1.34
CA LEU A 29 -7.09 4.90 -2.55
C LEU A 29 -7.28 6.24 -3.27
N LEU A 30 -7.63 7.30 -2.53
CA LEU A 30 -7.71 8.67 -3.07
C LEU A 30 -6.37 9.17 -3.65
N ALA A 31 -5.25 8.84 -3.02
CA ALA A 31 -3.94 9.25 -3.53
C ALA A 31 -3.60 8.55 -4.85
N LEU A 32 -3.95 7.28 -5.01
CA LEU A 32 -3.78 6.52 -6.25
C LEU A 32 -4.71 7.05 -7.36
N GLU A 33 -5.97 7.34 -7.04
CA GLU A 33 -6.91 7.97 -7.99
C GLU A 33 -6.42 9.33 -8.47
N LYS A 34 -5.92 10.16 -7.56
CA LYS A 34 -5.36 11.48 -7.91
C LYS A 34 -4.13 11.40 -8.80
N GLN A 35 -3.44 10.27 -8.81
CA GLN A 35 -2.32 9.99 -9.72
C GLN A 35 -2.80 9.48 -11.09
N GLY A 36 -4.12 9.42 -11.32
CA GLY A 36 -4.74 9.01 -12.58
C GLY A 36 -4.82 7.49 -12.77
N LEU A 37 -4.82 6.72 -11.67
CA LEU A 37 -5.04 5.28 -11.73
C LEU A 37 -6.52 4.97 -11.51
N ASP A 38 -7.02 3.97 -12.23
CA ASP A 38 -8.38 3.47 -12.07
C ASP A 38 -8.47 2.61 -10.81
N VAL A 39 -9.02 3.18 -9.74
CA VAL A 39 -9.15 2.52 -8.44
C VAL A 39 -10.59 2.07 -8.22
N ILE A 40 -10.75 0.83 -7.77
CA ILE A 40 -12.02 0.28 -7.30
C ILE A 40 -11.90 0.09 -5.78
N ARG A 41 -12.79 0.76 -5.04
CA ARG A 41 -12.92 0.57 -3.59
C ARG A 41 -13.70 -0.72 -3.33
N ASN A 42 -13.17 -1.58 -2.47
CA ASN A 42 -13.95 -2.72 -2.00
C ASN A 42 -14.79 -2.26 -0.81
N HIS A 43 -16.13 -2.32 -0.95
CA HIS A 43 -17.07 -1.84 0.07
C HIS A 43 -17.20 -2.75 1.30
N SER A 44 -16.50 -3.89 1.32
CA SER A 44 -16.68 -4.89 2.35
C SER A 44 -15.45 -4.96 3.26
N TYR A 45 -15.68 -4.70 4.55
CA TYR A 45 -14.91 -5.28 5.67
C TYR A 45 -15.07 -6.81 5.72
N SER A 46 -15.08 -7.48 4.58
CA SER A 46 -15.36 -8.91 4.48
C SER A 46 -14.12 -9.70 4.85
N GLY A 47 -14.34 -10.73 5.67
CA GLY A 47 -13.37 -11.70 6.17
C GLY A 47 -12.66 -12.57 5.14
N ASP A 48 -12.43 -12.07 3.92
CA ASP A 48 -11.71 -12.73 2.82
C ASP A 48 -10.24 -12.28 2.73
N GLY A 49 -9.59 -12.04 3.87
CA GLY A 49 -8.15 -11.78 3.91
C GLY A 49 -7.73 -10.32 3.71
N GLY A 50 -8.67 -9.36 3.74
CA GLY A 50 -8.39 -7.93 3.96
C GLY A 50 -7.92 -7.13 2.74
N VAL A 51 -8.56 -7.28 1.58
CA VAL A 51 -8.30 -6.39 0.44
C VAL A 51 -9.12 -5.12 0.59
N ASP A 52 -8.45 -3.98 0.69
CA ASP A 52 -9.09 -2.67 0.90
C ASP A 52 -9.48 -2.00 -0.42
N GLY A 53 -8.81 -2.37 -1.52
CA GLY A 53 -9.15 -1.87 -2.85
C GLY A 53 -8.40 -2.58 -3.97
N GLN A 54 -8.67 -2.15 -5.18
CA GLN A 54 -8.06 -2.67 -6.40
C GLN A 54 -7.67 -1.52 -7.31
N VAL A 55 -6.63 -1.69 -8.11
CA VAL A 55 -6.21 -0.69 -9.08
C VAL A 55 -5.83 -1.35 -10.40
N PHE A 56 -6.14 -0.69 -11.51
CA PHE A 56 -5.72 -1.15 -12.84
C PHE A 56 -4.47 -0.41 -13.29
N ILE A 57 -3.44 -1.18 -13.64
CA ILE A 57 -2.16 -0.66 -14.15
C ILE A 57 -1.85 -1.44 -15.42
N ASP A 58 -1.75 -0.73 -16.54
CA ASP A 58 -1.52 -1.29 -17.88
C ASP A 58 -2.51 -2.43 -18.22
N GLY A 59 -3.79 -2.21 -17.90
CA GLY A 59 -4.88 -3.18 -18.14
C GLY A 59 -4.86 -4.41 -17.22
N LYS A 60 -3.92 -4.50 -16.28
CA LYS A 60 -3.84 -5.59 -15.30
C LYS A 60 -4.44 -5.16 -13.98
N ARG A 61 -5.20 -6.05 -13.36
CA ARG A 61 -5.76 -5.87 -12.01
C ARG A 61 -4.67 -6.05 -10.96
N TRP A 62 -4.60 -5.13 -10.01
CA TRP A 62 -3.73 -5.19 -8.83
C TRP A 62 -4.56 -5.06 -7.56
N LEU A 63 -4.28 -5.89 -6.56
CA LEU A 63 -4.93 -5.79 -5.26
C LEU A 63 -4.17 -4.83 -4.34
N ILE A 64 -4.90 -4.14 -3.48
CA ILE A 64 -4.35 -3.24 -2.47
C ILE A 64 -4.78 -3.74 -1.10
N GLN A 65 -3.81 -3.95 -0.23
CA GLN A 65 -4.00 -4.13 1.20
C GLN A 65 -3.22 -3.04 1.94
N ALA A 66 -3.94 -2.17 2.63
CA ALA A 66 -3.47 -1.08 3.45
C ALA A 66 -3.62 -1.42 4.93
N LYS A 67 -2.52 -1.41 5.68
CA LYS A 67 -2.55 -1.66 7.13
C LYS A 67 -1.82 -0.59 7.92
N ARG A 68 -2.55 0.05 8.84
CA ARG A 68 -1.98 1.01 9.79
C ARG A 68 -1.38 0.29 11.01
N TYR A 69 -0.06 0.28 11.10
CA TYR A 69 0.69 -0.29 12.23
C TYR A 69 1.33 0.78 13.11
N ARG A 70 1.34 0.54 14.42
CA ARG A 70 2.08 1.37 15.39
C ARG A 70 3.58 1.03 15.44
N ARG A 71 3.96 -0.23 15.16
CA ARG A 71 5.33 -0.74 15.28
C ARG A 71 5.74 -1.49 14.01
N SER A 72 6.27 -2.71 14.13
CA SER A 72 6.63 -3.56 12.99
C SER A 72 5.40 -4.28 12.43
N ILE A 73 5.44 -4.62 11.15
CA ILE A 73 4.38 -5.41 10.51
C ILE A 73 4.46 -6.88 10.90
N SER A 74 3.35 -7.60 10.77
CA SER A 74 3.32 -9.05 10.95
C SER A 74 3.78 -9.76 9.66
N PRO A 75 4.78 -10.67 9.70
CA PRO A 75 5.13 -11.51 8.56
C PRO A 75 3.97 -12.39 8.08
N GLN A 76 3.07 -12.78 9.00
CA GLN A 76 1.89 -13.57 8.67
C GLN A 76 0.96 -12.82 7.72
N HIS A 77 0.66 -11.55 7.99
CA HIS A 77 -0.18 -10.74 7.10
C HIS A 77 0.42 -10.59 5.69
N VAL A 78 1.76 -10.49 5.59
CA VAL A 78 2.44 -10.44 4.28
C VAL A 78 2.32 -11.77 3.55
N ARG A 79 2.40 -12.89 4.28
CA ARG A 79 2.25 -14.24 3.71
C ARG A 79 0.83 -14.47 3.19
N GLU A 80 -0.18 -14.19 4.03
CA GLU A 80 -1.60 -14.32 3.68
C GLU A 80 -1.94 -13.51 2.43
N PHE A 81 -1.44 -12.27 2.35
CA PHE A 81 -1.60 -11.46 1.15
C PHE A 81 -0.88 -12.06 -0.07
N GLY A 82 0.33 -12.58 0.10
CA GLY A 82 1.07 -13.25 -0.97
C GLY A 82 0.35 -14.50 -1.51
N GLU A 83 -0.26 -15.28 -0.63
CA GLU A 83 -1.07 -16.45 -0.98
C GLU A 83 -2.35 -16.05 -1.72
N LEU A 84 -3.01 -14.97 -1.28
CA LEU A 84 -4.14 -14.39 -1.98
C LEU A 84 -3.76 -13.96 -3.40
N LEU A 85 -2.65 -13.24 -3.58
CA LEU A 85 -2.16 -12.82 -4.90
C LEU A 85 -1.85 -14.01 -5.82
N ALA A 86 -1.29 -15.09 -5.26
CA ALA A 86 -1.03 -16.31 -6.00
C ALA A 86 -2.33 -16.98 -6.46
N ARG A 87 -3.33 -17.07 -5.57
CA ARG A 87 -4.66 -17.63 -5.87
C ARG A 87 -5.41 -16.82 -6.92
N GLU A 88 -5.36 -15.49 -6.82
CA GLU A 88 -6.04 -14.56 -7.73
C GLU A 88 -5.28 -14.33 -9.05
N GLY A 89 -4.06 -14.86 -9.18
CA GLY A 89 -3.24 -14.73 -10.39
C GLY A 89 -2.80 -13.29 -10.71
N CYS A 90 -2.85 -12.38 -9.75
CA CYS A 90 -2.60 -10.95 -9.94
C CYS A 90 -1.43 -10.43 -9.07
N CYS A 91 -1.01 -9.19 -9.30
CA CYS A 91 -0.02 -8.51 -8.46
C CYS A 91 -0.72 -7.67 -7.39
N GLY A 92 0.02 -7.20 -6.37
CA GLY A 92 -0.59 -6.32 -5.38
C GLY A 92 0.36 -5.56 -4.47
N PHE A 93 -0.19 -4.51 -3.86
CA PHE A 93 0.49 -3.63 -2.93
C PHE A 93 0.08 -3.93 -1.50
N PHE A 94 1.09 -4.24 -0.68
CA PHE A 94 0.95 -4.25 0.76
C PHE A 94 1.50 -2.93 1.31
N ILE A 95 0.60 -2.00 1.61
CA ILE A 95 0.91 -0.62 2.01
C ILE A 95 0.80 -0.49 3.54
N HIS A 96 1.80 0.06 4.21
CA HIS A 96 1.76 0.17 5.67
C HIS A 96 2.56 1.33 6.29
N THR A 97 2.15 1.75 7.50
CA THR A 97 2.83 2.78 8.31
C THR A 97 3.92 2.21 9.24
N GLY A 98 4.01 0.88 9.37
CA GLY A 98 4.94 0.18 10.26
C GLY A 98 6.37 0.06 9.72
N ARG A 99 7.24 -0.62 10.48
CA ARG A 99 8.58 -1.05 10.02
C ARG A 99 8.50 -2.44 9.38
N THR A 100 9.18 -2.63 8.25
CA THR A 100 9.31 -3.95 7.59
C THR A 100 10.45 -4.72 8.24
N GLY A 101 10.13 -5.79 8.98
CA GLY A 101 11.13 -6.66 9.61
C GLY A 101 11.81 -7.61 8.61
N HIS A 102 12.92 -8.25 9.02
CA HIS A 102 13.67 -9.19 8.18
C HIS A 102 12.79 -10.33 7.66
N MET A 103 11.98 -10.96 8.52
CA MET A 103 11.07 -12.04 8.11
C MET A 103 10.04 -11.59 7.08
N SER A 104 9.45 -10.41 7.26
CA SER A 104 8.49 -9.86 6.29
C SER A 104 9.14 -9.54 4.95
N ARG A 105 10.40 -9.09 4.95
CA ARG A 105 11.19 -8.92 3.72
C ARG A 105 11.44 -10.26 3.04
N SER A 106 11.83 -11.29 3.77
CA SER A 106 12.04 -12.63 3.20
C SER A 106 10.77 -13.19 2.56
N VAL A 107 9.61 -13.04 3.21
CA VAL A 107 8.31 -13.44 2.63
C VAL A 107 7.99 -12.64 1.37
N CYS A 108 8.23 -11.33 1.37
CA CYS A 108 8.04 -10.49 0.19
C CYS A 108 8.95 -10.92 -0.97
N SER A 109 10.23 -11.20 -0.70
CA SER A 109 11.19 -11.65 -1.72
C SER A 109 10.82 -13.00 -2.32
N ALA A 110 10.20 -13.89 -1.54
CA ALA A 110 9.70 -15.17 -2.02
C ALA A 110 8.44 -15.04 -2.90
N SER A 111 7.74 -13.90 -2.86
CA SER A 111 6.54 -13.67 -3.67
C SER A 111 6.84 -12.72 -4.85
N PRO A 112 6.85 -13.21 -6.11
CA PRO A 112 7.12 -12.37 -7.27
C PRO A 112 6.07 -11.26 -7.46
N ARG A 113 4.85 -11.45 -6.94
CA ARG A 113 3.66 -10.63 -7.20
C ARG A 113 3.37 -9.61 -6.09
N LEU A 114 4.02 -9.71 -4.94
CA LEU A 114 3.80 -8.85 -3.76
C LEU A 114 4.82 -7.71 -3.72
N PHE A 115 4.31 -6.49 -3.53
CA PHE A 115 5.12 -5.28 -3.43
C PHE A 115 4.80 -4.54 -2.13
N ILE A 116 5.82 -4.25 -1.32
CA ILE A 116 5.65 -3.49 -0.07
C ILE A 116 5.90 -2.00 -0.32
N ILE A 117 4.96 -1.16 0.13
CA ILE A 117 5.09 0.31 0.16
C ILE A 117 5.01 0.79 1.61
N SER A 118 6.09 1.43 2.08
CA SER A 118 6.18 1.93 3.45
C SER A 118 7.21 3.06 3.57
N GLY A 119 7.25 3.72 4.73
CA GLY A 119 8.24 4.76 5.03
C GLY A 119 8.17 5.92 4.02
N GLN A 120 9.30 6.26 3.41
CA GLN A 120 9.36 7.36 2.43
C GLN A 120 8.47 7.10 1.21
N ARG A 121 8.46 5.87 0.66
CA ARG A 121 7.63 5.53 -0.51
C ARG A 121 6.14 5.75 -0.26
N LEU A 122 5.69 5.55 0.98
CA LEU A 122 4.32 5.86 1.38
C LEU A 122 4.05 7.37 1.37
N LEU A 123 4.99 8.17 1.87
CA LEU A 123 4.85 9.63 1.86
C LEU A 123 4.89 10.20 0.45
N ASP A 124 5.75 9.66 -0.42
CA ASP A 124 5.86 10.06 -1.82
C ASP A 124 4.54 9.76 -2.56
N LEU A 125 3.96 8.57 -2.31
CA LEU A 125 2.65 8.18 -2.81
C LEU A 125 1.55 9.18 -2.38
N LEU A 126 1.53 9.57 -1.11
CA LEU A 126 0.51 10.49 -0.56
C LEU A 126 0.72 11.94 -1.00
N SER A 127 1.95 12.35 -1.28
CA SER A 127 2.29 13.72 -1.65
C SER A 127 2.02 14.01 -3.13
N GLY A 128 1.68 12.99 -3.93
CA GLY A 128 1.53 13.14 -5.37
C GLY A 128 2.85 13.50 -6.07
N GLY A 129 3.99 13.25 -5.42
CA GLY A 129 5.32 13.53 -5.97
C GLY A 129 5.74 12.59 -7.10
N LEU A 130 4.92 11.56 -7.37
CA LEU A 130 5.02 10.71 -8.54
C LEU A 130 4.04 11.27 -9.58
N THR A 131 4.56 11.82 -10.67
CA THR A 131 3.73 12.09 -11.85
C THR A 131 3.13 10.76 -12.31
N GLY A 132 1.91 10.72 -12.88
CA GLY A 132 1.23 9.46 -13.22
C GLY A 132 2.06 8.48 -14.11
N CYS A 133 3.07 9.01 -14.81
CA CYS A 133 4.12 8.25 -15.51
C CYS A 133 5.09 7.51 -14.56
N GLU A 134 5.57 8.17 -13.51
CA GLU A 134 6.51 7.64 -12.54
C GLU A 134 5.84 6.75 -11.50
N THR A 135 4.55 6.96 -11.21
CA THR A 135 3.77 6.02 -10.38
C THR A 135 3.78 4.65 -11.03
N ARG A 136 3.46 4.55 -12.32
CA ARG A 136 3.50 3.29 -13.09
C ARG A 136 4.88 2.60 -12.99
N GLN A 137 5.97 3.38 -13.02
CA GLN A 137 7.33 2.84 -12.91
C GLN A 137 7.76 2.49 -11.48
N THR A 138 7.40 3.28 -10.47
CA THR A 138 7.80 3.11 -9.06
C THR A 138 7.03 2.00 -8.37
N VAL A 139 5.80 1.80 -8.83
CA VAL A 139 4.86 0.78 -8.37
C VAL A 139 5.22 -0.59 -8.97
N CYS A 140 5.70 -0.64 -10.21
CA CYS A 140 6.10 -1.88 -10.89
C CYS A 140 7.61 -2.23 -10.84
N ARG A 141 8.52 -1.30 -10.48
CA ARG A 141 9.96 -1.60 -10.39
C ARG A 141 10.28 -2.37 -9.10
N LYS A 142 10.42 -3.70 -9.23
CA LYS A 142 11.29 -4.48 -8.35
C LYS A 142 12.73 -4.06 -8.64
N ARG A 143 13.32 -3.28 -7.74
CA ARG A 143 14.79 -3.27 -7.61
C ARG A 143 15.18 -4.41 -6.67
#